data_AF-A0A9P6X4E5-F1
#
_entry.id   AF-A0A9P6X4E5-F1
#
_cell.length_a   1.000
_cell.length_b   1.000
_cell.length_c   1.000
_cell.angle_alpha   90.00
_cell.angle_beta   90.00
_cell.angle_gamma   90.00
#
_symmetry.space_group_name_H-M   'P 1'
#
loop_
_entity.id
_entity.type
_entity.pdbx_description
1 polymer ?
#
loop_
_entity_poly.entity_id
_entity_poly.type
_entity_poly.pdbx_seq_one_letter_code
_entity_poly.pdbx_strand_id
1 'polypeptide(L)' 'MSNKEEIDRLDSFVKEAPGNEYTIDQKEQALCRQNLNGQRECVKLNLEYTQMFSEMQNLGFFCALPMDPTKTHMECRRV' A
#
# COMPACT_ATOMS: atom_id res chain seq x y z
N MET A 1 -5.95 -19.18 1.06
CA MET A 1 -4.71 -18.38 1.11
C MET A 1 -4.47 -18.02 2.56
N SER A 2 -3.26 -18.26 3.06
CA SER A 2 -2.89 -17.87 4.42
C SER A 2 -2.54 -16.38 4.45
N ASN A 3 -2.82 -15.68 5.55
CA ASN A 3 -2.43 -14.26 5.72
C ASN A 3 -0.95 -14.01 5.42
N LYS A 4 -0.09 -15.00 5.67
CA LYS A 4 1.35 -14.93 5.36
C LYS A 4 1.63 -14.76 3.87
N GLU A 5 0.90 -15.47 3.01
CA GLU A 5 1.09 -15.41 1.55
C GLU A 5 0.72 -14.02 1.01
N GLU A 6 -0.32 -13.40 1.58
CA GLU A 6 -0.74 -12.05 1.19
C GLU A 6 0.25 -10.97 1.66
N ILE A 7 0.86 -11.14 2.85
CA ILE A 7 1.96 -10.30 3.31
C ILE A 7 3.16 -10.43 2.37
N ASP A 8 3.54 -11.66 2.00
CA ASP A 8 4.66 -11.88 1.08
C ASP A 8 4.41 -11.25 -0.32
N ARG A 9 3.14 -11.21 -0.77
CA ARG A 9 2.72 -10.51 -2.00
C ARG A 9 2.83 -8.99 -1.87
N LEU A 10 2.40 -8.42 -0.73
CA LEU A 10 2.57 -7.00 -0.43
C LEU A 10 4.06 -6.62 -0.44
N ASP A 11 4.88 -7.39 0.28
CA ASP A 11 6.32 -7.26 0.35
C ASP A 11 6.98 -7.23 -1.03
N SER A 12 6.62 -8.19 -1.87
CA SER A 12 7.17 -8.33 -3.22
C SER A 12 6.79 -7.11 -4.07
N PHE A 13 5.53 -6.68 -4.00
CA PHE A 13 5.06 -5.49 -4.70
C PHE A 13 5.81 -4.22 -4.26
N VAL A 14 6.07 -4.04 -2.97
CA VAL A 14 6.83 -2.86 -2.48
C VAL A 14 8.31 -2.94 -2.87
N LYS A 15 8.91 -4.13 -2.82
CA LYS A 15 10.33 -4.36 -3.15
C LYS A 15 10.66 -4.12 -4.63
N GLU A 16 9.69 -4.26 -5.53
CA GLU A 16 9.85 -3.92 -6.95
C GLU A 16 10.09 -2.43 -7.20
N ALA A 17 9.46 -1.56 -6.40
CA ALA A 17 9.58 -0.11 -6.54
C ALA A 17 9.67 0.58 -5.17
N PRO A 18 10.77 0.35 -4.43
CA PRO A 18 10.89 0.74 -3.02
C PRO A 18 10.96 2.26 -2.79
N GLY A 19 11.20 3.04 -3.84
CA GLY A 19 11.25 4.51 -3.80
C GLY A 19 9.95 5.20 -4.21
N ASN A 20 8.92 4.45 -4.61
CA ASN A 20 7.63 5.03 -5.00
C ASN A 20 6.79 5.37 -3.76
N GLU A 21 5.82 6.27 -3.98
CA GLU A 21 4.73 6.46 -3.05
C GLU A 21 3.65 5.41 -3.29
N TYR A 22 3.04 4.97 -2.19
CA TYR A 22 2.02 3.94 -2.20
C TYR A 22 0.72 4.47 -1.63
N THR A 23 -0.38 3.84 -2.01
CA THR A 23 -1.72 4.16 -1.51
C THR A 23 -2.44 2.90 -1.08
N ILE A 24 -2.84 2.83 0.19
CA ILE A 24 -3.71 1.75 0.68
C ILE A 24 -5.15 2.17 0.41
N ASP A 25 -5.82 1.44 -0.48
CA ASP A 25 -7.22 1.65 -0.82
C ASP A 25 -8.10 0.71 0.00
N GLN A 26 -8.80 1.27 0.99
CA GLN A 26 -9.67 0.49 1.87
C GLN A 26 -10.85 -0.14 1.12
N LYS A 27 -11.37 0.51 0.08
CA LYS A 27 -12.57 0.04 -0.63
C LYS A 27 -12.26 -1.17 -1.50
N GLU A 28 -11.11 -1.14 -2.17
CA GLU A 28 -10.69 -2.20 -3.09
C GLU A 28 -9.80 -3.27 -2.42
N GLN A 29 -9.48 -3.10 -1.13
CA GLN A 29 -8.47 -3.89 -0.42
C GLN A 29 -7.19 -4.05 -1.24
N ALA A 30 -6.67 -2.92 -1.70
CA ALA A 30 -5.56 -2.90 -2.65
C ALA A 30 -4.46 -1.95 -2.23
N LEU A 31 -3.22 -2.33 -2.51
CA LEU A 31 -2.07 -1.44 -2.43
C LEU A 31 -1.75 -0.96 -3.85
N CYS A 32 -1.69 0.35 -4.03
CA CYS A 32 -1.43 0.97 -5.34
C CYS A 32 -0.15 1.80 -5.32
N ARG A 33 0.51 1.92 -6.47
CA ARG A 33 1.61 2.87 -6.73
C ARG A 33 1.37 3.59 -8.05
N GLN A 34 1.91 4.79 -8.19
CA GLN A 34 1.99 5.45 -9.50
C GLN A 34 3.37 5.19 -10.10
N ASN A 35 3.38 4.68 -11.33
CA ASN A 35 4.59 4.47 -12.10
C ASN A 35 4.98 5.78 -12.81
N LEU A 36 6.23 5.91 -13.25
CA LEU A 36 6.77 7.13 -13.90
C LEU A 36 5.96 7.57 -15.14
N ASN A 37 5.25 6.64 -15.77
CA ASN A 37 4.39 6.92 -16.93
C ASN A 37 2.98 7.42 -16.55
N GLY A 38 2.73 7.69 -15.27
CA GLY A 38 1.41 8.09 -14.76
C GLY A 38 0.40 6.94 -14.66
N GLN A 39 0.80 5.71 -15.00
CA GLN A 39 -0.05 4.54 -14.83
C GLN A 39 -0.10 4.13 -13.36
N ARG A 40 -1.33 4.00 -12.83
CA ARG A 40 -1.59 3.47 -11.50
C ARG A 40 -1.57 1.94 -11.58
N GLU A 41 -0.67 1.33 -10.83
CA GLU A 41 -0.57 -0.11 -10.69
C GLU A 41 -1.06 -0.50 -9.29
N CYS A 42 -1.92 -1.51 -9.18
CA CYS A 42 -2.49 -1.93 -7.92
C CYS A 42 -2.42 -3.45 -7.76
N VAL A 43 -2.08 -3.91 -6.56
CA VAL A 43 -2.21 -5.31 -6.16
C VAL A 43 -3.40 -5.44 -5.21
N LYS A 44 -4.37 -6.29 -5.57
CA LYS A 44 -5.47 -6.68 -4.66
C LYS A 44 -4.97 -7.70 -3.65
N LEU A 45 -5.22 -7.41 -2.38
CA LEU A 45 -4.77 -8.19 -1.24
C LEU A 45 -5.98 -8.56 -0.39
N ASN A 46 -6.06 -9.81 0.04
CA ASN A 46 -7.04 -10.25 1.00
C ASN A 46 -6.55 -9.98 2.44
N LEU A 47 -6.14 -8.73 2.68
CA LEU A 47 -5.67 -8.24 3.97
C LEU A 47 -6.62 -7.18 4.50
N GLU A 48 -6.76 -7.15 5.81
CA GLU A 48 -7.42 -6.04 6.50
C GLU A 48 -6.57 -4.78 6.37
N TYR A 49 -7.25 -3.64 6.39
CA TYR A 49 -6.61 -2.33 6.24
C TYR A 49 -5.50 -2.09 7.27
N THR A 50 -5.71 -2.54 8.51
CA THR A 50 -4.74 -2.46 9.60
C THR A 50 -3.52 -3.35 9.39
N GLN A 51 -3.68 -4.49 8.72
CA GLN A 51 -2.57 -5.40 8.39
C GLN A 51 -1.69 -4.79 7.29
N MET A 52 -2.30 -4.25 6.24
CA MET A 52 -1.57 -3.52 5.20
C MET A 52 -0.81 -2.32 5.79
N PHE A 53 -1.45 -1.55 6.66
CA PHE A 53 -0.81 -0.43 7.36
C PHE A 53 0.38 -0.90 8.20
N SER A 54 0.18 -1.92 9.04
CA SER A 54 1.25 -2.46 9.89
C SER A 54 2.44 -2.95 9.07
N GLU A 55 2.21 -3.62 7.94
CA GLU A 55 3.29 -4.12 7.10
C GLU A 55 4.04 -2.99 6.39
N MET A 56 3.33 -2.00 5.84
CA MET A 56 3.97 -0.83 5.26
C MET A 56 4.87 -0.10 6.27
N GLN A 57 4.44 0.00 7.53
CA GLN A 57 5.27 0.56 8.61
C GLN A 57 6.52 -0.31 8.89
N ASN A 58 6.40 -1.64 8.88
CA ASN A 58 7.53 -2.56 9.02
C ASN A 58 8.54 -2.42 7.86
N LEU A 59 8.05 -2.14 6.65
CA LEU A 59 8.86 -1.92 5.45
C LEU A 59 9.51 -0.52 5.40
N GLY A 60 9.34 0.31 6.43
CA GLY A 60 9.93 1.64 6.53
C GLY A 60 9.14 2.71 5.79
N PHE A 61 7.82 2.57 5.67
CA PHE A 61 6.94 3.61 5.18
C PHE A 61 6.19 4.26 6.34
N PHE A 62 5.94 5.55 6.22
CA PHE A 62 4.99 6.30 7.02
C PHE A 62 3.71 6.48 6.21
N CYS A 63 2.61 5.91 6.69
CA CYS A 63 1.30 6.03 6.09
C CYS A 63 0.40 6.98 6.88
N ALA A 64 -0.28 7.89 6.20
CA ALA A 64 -1.22 8.83 6.81
C ALA A 64 -2.45 9.03 5.92
N LEU A 65 -3.55 9.48 6.52
CA LEU A 65 -4.68 9.97 5.74
C LEU A 65 -4.30 11.29 5.05
N PRO A 66 -4.77 11.52 3.81
CA PRO A 66 -4.63 12.78 3.12
C PRO A 66 -5.22 13.93 3.92
N MET A 67 -4.73 15.15 3.67
CA MET A 67 -5.34 16.37 4.24
C MET A 67 -6.76 16.61 3.74
N ASP A 68 -7.10 16.11 2.55
CA ASP A 68 -8.44 16.17 2.01
C ASP A 68 -9.35 15.16 2.73
N PRO A 69 -10.32 15.62 3.54
CA PRO A 69 -11.17 14.75 4.35
C PRO A 69 -12.15 13.92 3.52
N THR A 70 -12.28 14.18 2.22
CA THR A 70 -13.10 13.39 1.30
C THR A 70 -12.40 12.12 0.81
N LYS A 71 -11.08 12.05 0.96
CA LYS A 71 -10.28 10.89 0.60
C LYS A 71 -10.21 9.90 1.76
N THR A 72 -10.49 8.64 1.47
CA THR A 72 -10.52 7.55 2.46
C THR A 72 -9.38 6.55 2.28
N HIS A 73 -8.38 6.87 1.47
CA HIS A 73 -7.19 6.05 1.30
C HIS A 73 -6.07 6.56 2.19
N MET A 74 -5.07 5.73 2.49
CA MET A 74 -3.83 6.15 3.14
C MET A 74 -2.74 6.37 2.11
N GLU A 75 -2.03 7.48 2.22
CA GLU A 75 -0.82 7.79 1.44
C GLU A 75 0.40 7.35 2.26
N CYS A 76 1.21 6.46 1.69
CA CYS A 76 2.38 5.85 2.30
C CYS A 76 3.65 6.33 1.59
N ARG A 77 4.55 6.94 2.35
CA ARG A 77 5.84 7.45 1.85
C ARG A 77 6.99 6.88 2.66
N ARG A 78 8.13 6.63 2.01
CA ARG A 78 9.31 6.07 2.69
C ARG A 78 9.88 7.05 3.72
N VAL A 79 10.36 6.51 4.84
CA VAL A 79 11.07 7.24 5.91
C VAL A 79 12.48 6.73 6.13
#